data_AF-A0A3N5K6J0-F1
#
_entry.id   AF-A0A3N5K6J0-F1
#
_cell.length_a   1.000
_cell.length_b   1.000
_cell.length_c   1.000
_cell.angle_alpha   90.00
_cell.angle_beta   90.00
_cell.angle_gamma   90.00
#
_symmetry.space_group_name_H-M   'P 1'
#
loop_
_entity.id
_entity.type
_entity.pdbx_description
1 polymer ?
#
loop_
_entity_poly.entity_id
_entity_poly.type
_entity_poly.pdbx_seq_one_letter_code
_entity_poly.pdbx_strand_id
1 'polypeptide(L)'
;MEIQFMKRIGKTLGFERQFCLNAIHDILENHFIVDAPLKFSTKELAIKFIKDGLTVAFSDDEFHPFEKEWLRSIAKKNGIDLAWFRKESTNGANKKQFPSRMEVDDLTVEYS
;
A
#
# COMPACT_ATOMS: atom_id res chain seq x y z
N MET A 1 10.88 -7.13 -3.33
CA MET A 1 9.83 -7.68 -4.21
C MET A 1 8.76 -6.65 -4.62
N GLU A 2 8.76 -5.50 -3.96
CA GLU A 2 7.78 -4.40 -4.04
C GLU A 2 7.55 -3.80 -5.44
N ILE A 3 8.61 -3.55 -6.20
CA ILE A 3 8.54 -2.97 -7.56
C ILE A 3 7.71 -3.87 -8.50
N GLN A 4 7.73 -5.20 -8.31
CA GLN A 4 6.92 -6.11 -9.11
C GLN A 4 5.42 -5.98 -8.79
N PHE A 5 5.06 -5.60 -7.56
CA PHE A 5 3.66 -5.31 -7.19
C PHE A 5 3.16 -4.04 -7.83
N MET A 6 3.94 -2.96 -7.75
CA MET A 6 3.58 -1.69 -8.38
C MET A 6 3.35 -1.86 -9.89
N LYS A 7 4.18 -2.69 -10.56
CA LYS A 7 3.97 -3.04 -11.98
C LYS A 7 2.69 -3.84 -12.22
N ARG A 8 2.36 -4.80 -11.37
CA ARG A 8 1.11 -5.57 -11.52
C ARG A 8 -0.10 -4.68 -11.34
N ILE A 9 -0.12 -3.85 -10.29
CA ILE A 9 -1.20 -2.90 -10.01
C ILE A 9 -1.35 -1.92 -11.17
N GLY A 10 -0.24 -1.34 -11.65
CA GLY A 10 -0.25 -0.45 -12.80
C GLY A 10 -0.89 -1.09 -14.03
N LYS A 11 -0.54 -2.35 -14.31
CA LYS A 11 -1.16 -3.13 -15.40
C LYS A 11 -2.66 -3.37 -15.17
N THR A 12 -3.09 -3.70 -13.95
CA THR A 12 -4.53 -3.88 -13.62
C THR A 12 -5.33 -2.61 -13.90
N LEU A 13 -4.74 -1.44 -13.62
CA LEU A 13 -5.36 -0.13 -13.84
C LEU A 13 -5.25 0.36 -15.30
N GLY A 14 -4.66 -0.45 -16.21
CA GLY A 14 -4.54 -0.12 -17.63
C GLY A 14 -3.36 0.79 -17.99
N PHE A 15 -2.43 1.04 -17.05
CA PHE A 15 -1.25 1.85 -17.32
C PHE A 15 -0.22 1.10 -18.16
N GLU A 16 0.45 1.84 -19.04
CA GLU A 16 1.55 1.34 -19.85
C GLU A 16 2.77 0.98 -18.94
N ARG A 17 3.52 -0.05 -19.32
CA ARG A 17 4.59 -0.62 -18.50
C ARG A 17 5.75 0.36 -18.28
N GLN A 18 6.19 1.03 -19.34
CA GLN A 18 7.26 2.03 -19.27
C GLN A 18 6.84 3.24 -18.46
N PHE A 19 5.58 3.67 -18.58
CA PHE A 19 5.01 4.70 -17.70
C PHE A 19 5.13 4.30 -16.22
N CYS A 20 4.72 3.08 -15.86
CA CYS A 20 4.83 2.61 -14.47
C CYS A 20 6.29 2.56 -13.99
N LEU A 21 7.21 2.12 -14.84
CA LEU A 21 8.64 2.07 -14.51
C LEU A 21 9.23 3.45 -14.23
N ASN A 22 8.95 4.40 -15.12
CA ASN A 22 9.43 5.77 -14.97
C ASN A 22 8.84 6.41 -13.72
N ALA A 23 7.53 6.26 -13.50
CA ALA A 23 6.87 6.81 -12.31
C ALA A 23 7.44 6.25 -11.00
N ILE A 24 7.71 4.94 -10.92
CA ILE A 24 8.32 4.33 -9.73
C ILE A 24 9.72 4.92 -9.48
N HIS A 25 10.54 5.03 -10.53
CA HIS A 25 11.87 5.58 -10.43
C HIS A 25 11.85 7.05 -9.98
N ASP A 26 11.04 7.87 -10.65
CA ASP A 26 10.88 9.28 -10.34
C ASP A 26 10.42 9.47 -8.90
N ILE A 27 9.45 8.69 -8.42
CA ILE A 27 8.95 8.78 -7.04
C ILE A 27 10.04 8.44 -6.01
N LEU A 28 10.84 7.40 -6.27
CA LEU A 28 11.89 6.96 -5.34
C LEU A 28 13.05 7.97 -5.25
N GLU A 29 13.32 8.69 -6.34
CA GLU A 29 14.37 9.71 -6.39
C GLU A 29 13.86 11.12 -6.06
N ASN A 30 12.54 11.31 -5.94
CA ASN A 30 11.97 12.64 -5.74
C ASN A 30 12.03 13.09 -4.28
N HIS A 31 13.00 13.96 -3.99
CA HIS A 31 13.24 14.52 -2.66
C HIS A 31 12.16 15.53 -2.22
N PHE A 32 11.23 15.90 -3.10
CA PHE A 32 10.08 16.75 -2.78
C PHE A 32 8.88 15.94 -2.26
N ILE A 33 8.91 14.61 -2.36
CA ILE A 33 7.88 13.76 -1.75
C ILE A 33 8.14 13.71 -0.25
N VAL A 34 7.25 14.35 0.50
CA VAL A 34 7.32 14.38 1.96
C VAL A 34 6.98 13.00 2.50
N ASP A 35 7.90 12.39 3.22
CA ASP A 35 7.67 11.16 3.99
C ASP A 35 6.87 11.45 5.27
N ALA A 36 5.64 11.95 5.09
CA ALA A 36 4.70 12.23 6.15
C ALA A 36 3.49 11.29 6.04
N PRO A 37 2.89 10.88 7.18
CA PRO A 37 1.74 10.00 7.16
C PRO A 37 0.60 10.63 6.36
N LEU A 38 0.00 9.88 5.44
CA LEU A 38 -1.06 10.37 4.56
C LEU A 38 -2.38 10.54 5.31
N LYS A 39 -3.14 11.60 4.98
CA LYS A 39 -4.54 11.76 5.37
C LYS A 39 -5.39 11.53 4.13
N PHE A 40 -6.24 10.51 4.16
CA PHE A 40 -7.14 10.19 3.07
C PHE A 40 -8.46 10.97 3.19
N SER A 41 -9.15 11.12 2.07
CA SER A 41 -10.46 11.78 1.99
C SER A 41 -11.54 11.01 2.76
N THR A 42 -11.47 9.67 2.76
CA THR A 42 -12.38 8.82 3.54
C THR A 42 -11.63 7.78 4.38
N LYS A 43 -12.31 7.30 5.42
CA LYS A 43 -11.78 6.25 6.29
C LYS A 43 -11.70 4.91 5.57
N GLU A 44 -12.63 4.61 4.64
CA GLU A 44 -12.54 3.38 3.84
C GLU A 44 -11.29 3.35 2.98
N LEU A 45 -10.93 4.46 2.34
CA LEU A 45 -9.71 4.55 1.52
C LEU A 45 -8.45 4.34 2.34
N ALA A 46 -8.38 4.95 3.54
CA ALA A 46 -7.28 4.71 4.46
C ALA A 46 -7.18 3.23 4.89
N ILE A 47 -8.32 2.57 5.12
CA ILE A 47 -8.37 1.14 5.47
C ILE A 47 -7.85 0.29 4.32
N LYS A 48 -8.31 0.52 3.08
CA LYS A 48 -7.85 -0.20 1.88
C LYS A 48 -6.35 -0.02 1.69
N PHE A 49 -5.86 1.22 1.78
CA PHE A 49 -4.44 1.54 1.69
C PHE A 49 -3.60 0.79 2.72
N ILE A 50 -4.02 0.76 3.99
CA ILE A 50 -3.28 0.06 5.05
C ILE A 50 -3.25 -1.45 4.80
N LYS A 51 -4.36 -2.06 4.34
CA LYS A 51 -4.39 -3.50 4.03
C LYS A 51 -3.44 -3.85 2.89
N ASP A 52 -3.45 -3.06 1.82
CA ASP A 52 -2.55 -3.27 0.68
C ASP A 52 -1.09 -3.02 1.09
N GLY A 53 -0.83 -1.97 1.88
CA GLY A 53 0.50 -1.66 2.42
C GLY A 53 1.04 -2.76 3.34
N LEU A 54 0.22 -3.33 4.23
CA LEU A 54 0.60 -4.48 5.03
C LEU A 54 0.90 -5.69 4.15
N THR A 55 0.11 -5.92 3.10
CA THR A 55 0.35 -7.04 2.16
C THR A 55 1.68 -6.89 1.43
N VAL A 56 2.04 -5.66 1.04
CA VAL A 56 3.35 -5.37 0.43
C VAL A 56 4.48 -5.54 1.46
N ALA A 57 4.34 -4.98 2.65
CA ALA A 57 5.37 -5.08 3.70
C ALA A 57 5.64 -6.53 4.16
N PHE A 58 4.65 -7.42 4.09
CA PHE A 58 4.83 -8.86 4.40
C PHE A 58 5.26 -9.71 3.20
N SER A 59 5.48 -9.11 2.03
CA SER A 59 5.85 -9.85 0.82
C SER A 59 7.34 -10.18 0.73
N ASP A 60 8.18 -9.41 1.42
CA ASP A 60 9.59 -9.71 1.64
C ASP A 60 9.77 -10.32 3.04
N ASP A 61 10.70 -11.27 3.21
CA ASP A 61 10.93 -11.99 4.49
C ASP A 61 11.45 -11.09 5.63
N GLU A 62 11.71 -9.80 5.35
CA GLU A 62 12.16 -8.80 6.31
C GLU A 62 11.13 -7.69 6.44
N PHE A 63 10.14 -7.90 7.30
CA PHE A 63 9.22 -6.84 7.70
C PHE A 63 9.96 -5.80 8.54
N HIS A 64 10.29 -4.64 7.96
CA HIS A 64 11.09 -3.64 8.67
C HIS A 64 10.23 -2.93 9.74
N PRO A 65 10.74 -2.78 10.99
CA PRO A 65 10.01 -2.10 12.06
C PRO A 65 9.52 -0.69 11.70
N PHE A 66 10.23 0.00 10.80
CA PHE A 66 9.89 1.33 10.30
C PHE A 66 8.59 1.33 9.48
N GLU A 67 8.37 0.34 8.62
CA GLU A 67 7.20 0.26 7.76
C GLU A 67 5.92 0.05 8.57
N LYS A 68 5.99 -0.80 9.60
CA LYS A 68 4.90 -0.99 10.56
C LYS A 68 4.52 0.30 11.24
N GLU A 69 5.53 1.00 11.73
CA GLU A 69 5.34 2.22 12.49
C GLU A 69 4.78 3.33 11.60
N TRP A 70 5.23 3.37 10.35
CA TRP A 70 4.69 4.26 9.33
C TRP A 70 3.22 3.96 9.02
N LEU A 71 2.84 2.71 8.74
CA LEU A 71 1.45 2.33 8.51
C LEU A 71 0.56 2.57 9.76
N ARG A 72 1.12 2.35 10.96
CA ARG A 72 0.44 2.67 12.23
C ARG A 72 0.18 4.17 12.38
N SER A 73 1.13 5.00 11.96
CA SER A 73 0.98 6.46 12.00
C SER A 73 -0.11 6.95 11.03
N ILE A 74 -0.26 6.31 9.87
CA ILE A 74 -1.36 6.55 8.93
C ILE A 74 -2.69 6.15 9.56
N ALA A 75 -2.77 4.98 10.21
CA ALA A 75 -3.97 4.56 10.92
C ALA A 75 -4.40 5.62 11.95
N LYS A 76 -3.46 6.12 12.75
CA LYS A 76 -3.69 7.18 13.75
C LYS A 76 -4.20 8.47 13.10
N LYS A 77 -3.54 8.94 12.02
CA LYS A 77 -3.91 10.19 11.33
C LYS A 77 -5.30 10.11 10.67
N ASN A 78 -5.73 8.90 10.30
CA ASN A 78 -7.03 8.65 9.68
C ASN A 78 -8.14 8.28 10.68
N GLY A 79 -7.87 8.28 11.99
CA GLY A 79 -8.88 7.93 13.01
C GLY A 79 -9.29 6.46 12.95
N ILE A 80 -8.38 5.59 12.50
CA ILE A 80 -8.54 4.15 12.49
C ILE A 80 -8.11 3.61 13.85
N ASP A 81 -8.90 2.67 14.37
CA ASP A 81 -8.66 2.08 15.67
C ASP A 81 -7.35 1.27 15.69
N LEU A 82 -6.58 1.41 16.77
CA LEU A 82 -5.29 0.73 16.91
C LEU A 82 -5.46 -0.76 17.17
N ALA A 83 -6.57 -1.20 17.79
CA ALA A 83 -6.83 -2.63 17.95
C ALA A 83 -7.16 -3.28 16.61
N TRP A 84 -7.91 -2.59 15.75
CA TRP A 84 -8.10 -2.99 14.35
C TRP A 84 -6.76 -3.11 13.61
N PHE A 85 -5.89 -2.10 13.70
CA PHE A 85 -4.58 -2.14 13.03
C PHE A 85 -3.72 -3.32 13.50
N ARG A 86 -3.69 -3.59 14.81
CA ARG A 86 -2.97 -4.74 15.39
C ARG A 86 -3.53 -6.06 14.88
N LYS A 87 -4.86 -6.21 14.81
CA LYS A 87 -5.51 -7.40 14.28
C LYS A 87 -5.13 -7.63 12.81
N GLU A 88 -5.23 -6.61 11.98
CA GLU A 88 -4.88 -6.71 10.55
C GLU A 88 -3.39 -6.96 10.33
N SER A 89 -2.51 -6.37 11.14
CA SER A 89 -1.07 -6.66 11.10
C SER A 89 -0.78 -8.13 11.38
N THR A 90 -1.44 -8.72 12.38
CA THR A 90 -1.30 -10.15 12.70
C THR A 90 -1.90 -11.03 11.60
N ASN A 91 -3.02 -10.64 11.01
CA ASN A 91 -3.63 -11.34 9.88
C ASN A 91 -2.72 -11.34 8.64
N GLY A 92 -2.07 -10.22 8.35
CA GLY A 92 -1.11 -10.09 7.26
C GLY A 92 0.13 -10.96 7.44
N ALA A 93 0.72 -10.98 8.65
CA ALA A 93 1.88 -11.81 8.97
C ALA A 93 1.64 -13.33 8.78
N ASN A 94 0.39 -13.78 8.90
CA ASN A 94 0.03 -15.18 8.68
C ASN A 94 -0.11 -15.56 7.20
N LYS A 95 -0.20 -14.58 6.30
CA LYS A 95 -0.26 -14.82 4.85
C LYS A 95 1.15 -14.83 4.27
N LYS A 96 1.83 -15.98 4.37
CA LYS A 96 3.19 -16.21 3.81
C LYS A 96 3.25 -16.22 2.27
N GLN A 97 2.11 -16.16 1.60
CA GLN A 97 2.02 -16.17 0.14
C GLN A 97 1.20 -14.99 -0.34
N PHE A 98 1.67 -14.47 -1.47
CA PHE A 98 1.04 -13.36 -2.16
C PHE A 98 -0.43 -13.67 -2.44
N PRO A 99 -1.40 -12.89 -1.93
CA PRO A 99 -2.80 -13.11 -2.23
C PRO A 99 -3.04 -12.81 -3.71
N SER A 100 -3.72 -13.70 -4.43
CA SER A 100 -4.06 -13.51 -5.84
C SER A 100 -4.96 -12.28 -6.13
N ARG A 101 -5.43 -11.60 -5.08
CA ARG A 101 -6.33 -10.46 -5.12
C ARG A 101 -5.99 -9.44 -4.02
N MET A 102 -5.94 -8.16 -4.37
CA MET A 102 -5.74 -7.00 -3.49
C MET A 102 -6.96 -6.10 -3.49
N GLU A 103 -7.07 -5.20 -2.51
CA GLU A 103 -8.24 -4.29 -2.42
C GLU A 103 -8.26 -3.29 -3.59
N VAL A 104 -7.09 -2.96 -4.14
CA VAL A 104 -6.94 -2.17 -5.37
C VAL A 104 -7.56 -2.83 -6.61
N ASP A 105 -7.67 -4.16 -6.64
CA ASP A 105 -8.25 -4.88 -7.78
C ASP A 105 -9.78 -4.68 -7.87
N ASP A 106 -10.41 -4.20 -6.78
CA ASP A 106 -11.84 -3.89 -6.72
C ASP A 106 -12.13 -2.41 -7.02
N LEU A 107 -11.14 -1.64 -7.50
CA LEU A 107 -11.33 -0.25 -7.92
C LEU A 107 -11.75 -0.17 -9.39
N THR A 108 -12.85 0.53 -9.66
CA THR A 108 -13.28 0.87 -11.01
C THR A 108 -12.73 2.24 -11.40
N VAL A 109 -12.12 2.33 -12.58
CA VAL A 109 -11.69 3.60 -13.18
C VAL A 109 -12.79 4.07 -14.12
N GLU A 110 -13.44 5.18 -13.78
CA GLU A 110 -14.43 5.84 -14.63
C GLU A 110 -13.76 6.99 -15.39
N TYR A 111 -13.96 7.05 -16.72
CA TYR A 111 -13.50 8.15 -17.55
C TYR A 111 -14.63 9.16 -17.71
N SER A 112 -14.39 10.40 -17.29
CA SER A 112 -15.29 11.55 -17.49
C SER A 112 -14.98 12.30 -18.78
#